data_AF-A0A7V9M4E7-F1
#
_entry.id   AF-A0A7V9M4E7-F1
#
_cell.length_a   1.000
_cell.length_b   1.000
_cell.length_c   1.000
_cell.angle_alpha   90.00
_cell.angle_beta   90.00
_cell.angle_gamma   90.00
#
_symmetry.space_group_name_H-M   'P 1'
#
loop_
_entity.id
_entity.type
_entity.pdbx_description
1 polymer ?
#
loop_
_entity_poly.entity_id
_entity_poly.type
_entity_poly.pdbx_seq_one_letter_code
_entity_poly.pdbx_strand_id
1 'polypeptide(L)'
;MRLIRHSIFSLLLTAVSFSAISQGNSKKEEVPKNWHQLDNAETGYYGISLNKAYQLVKGKKSKTVVVAVIDSGIDTAHEDLKPVLWRNPKEIPDNGKDDDKNGYTDDVYGWNF
;
A
#
# COMPACT_ATOMS: atom_id res chain seq x y z
N MET A 1 -25.69 78.74 -15.82
CA MET A 1 -26.12 78.32 -17.17
C MET A 1 -25.47 76.98 -17.48
N ARG A 2 -26.26 75.98 -17.86
CA ARG A 2 -25.86 74.59 -18.16
C ARG A 2 -24.66 74.49 -19.10
N LEU A 3 -23.80 73.49 -18.90
CA LEU A 3 -23.55 72.43 -19.90
C LEU A 3 -22.67 71.31 -19.32
N ILE A 4 -23.28 70.13 -19.18
CA ILE A 4 -22.62 68.83 -19.05
C ILE A 4 -22.30 68.33 -20.46
N ARG A 5 -21.13 67.72 -20.69
CA ARG A 5 -20.99 66.54 -21.56
C ARG A 5 -19.66 65.81 -21.34
N HIS A 6 -19.80 64.52 -21.03
CA HIS A 6 -18.76 63.52 -20.76
C HIS A 6 -17.98 63.14 -22.03
N SER A 7 -16.73 62.68 -21.88
CA SER A 7 -16.26 61.49 -22.62
C SER A 7 -14.84 61.04 -22.23
N ILE A 8 -14.78 59.80 -21.73
CA ILE A 8 -13.71 58.80 -21.92
C ILE A 8 -12.38 59.09 -21.21
N PHE A 9 -12.35 58.84 -19.90
CA PHE A 9 -11.10 58.53 -19.20
C PHE A 9 -11.33 57.39 -18.20
N SER A 10 -11.80 56.25 -18.70
CA SER A 10 -12.04 55.08 -17.84
C SER A 10 -12.14 53.81 -18.68
N LEU A 11 -11.03 53.30 -19.23
CA LEU A 11 -10.91 51.87 -19.55
C LEU A 11 -9.48 51.46 -19.96
N LEU A 12 -8.48 51.59 -19.09
CA LEU A 12 -7.18 50.95 -19.40
C LEU A 12 -6.35 50.53 -18.17
N LEU A 13 -6.98 50.23 -17.03
CA LEU A 13 -6.22 49.79 -15.84
C LEU A 13 -6.87 48.65 -15.02
N THR A 14 -7.82 47.90 -15.59
CA THR A 14 -8.42 46.74 -14.89
C THR A 14 -8.11 45.39 -15.53
N ALA A 15 -7.46 45.35 -16.69
CA ALA A 15 -7.17 44.09 -17.39
C ALA A 15 -5.84 43.42 -16.97
N VAL A 16 -4.95 44.10 -16.25
CA VAL A 16 -3.60 43.56 -15.93
C VAL A 16 -3.61 42.70 -14.66
N SER A 17 -4.61 42.82 -13.79
CA SER A 17 -4.59 42.14 -12.48
C SER A 17 -5.07 40.69 -12.51
N PHE A 18 -5.62 40.18 -13.62
CA PHE A 18 -6.17 38.83 -13.68
C PHE A 18 -5.19 37.76 -14.21
N SER A 19 -4.04 38.15 -14.75
CA SER A 19 -3.08 37.20 -15.35
C SER A 19 -2.01 36.67 -14.39
N ALA A 20 -1.97 37.16 -13.15
CA ALA A 20 -0.92 36.79 -12.18
C ALA A 20 -1.32 35.68 -11.18
N ILE A 21 -2.55 35.17 -11.20
CA ILE A 21 -3.03 34.15 -10.27
C ILE A 21 -3.38 32.86 -11.02
N SER A 22 -2.41 32.26 -11.73
CA SER A 22 -2.51 30.84 -12.11
C SER A 22 -1.14 30.25 -12.45
N GLN A 23 -0.12 30.58 -11.67
CA GLN A 23 0.98 29.63 -11.51
C GLN A 23 0.58 28.67 -10.40
N GLY A 24 -0.36 27.79 -10.72
CA GLY A 24 -0.66 26.63 -9.91
C GLY A 24 0.63 25.82 -9.79
N ASN A 25 1.24 25.85 -8.62
CA ASN A 25 2.35 24.97 -8.27
C ASN A 25 1.82 23.54 -8.34
N SER A 26 1.96 22.88 -9.49
CA SER A 26 1.63 21.46 -9.66
C SER A 26 2.68 20.66 -8.91
N LYS A 27 2.56 20.58 -7.58
CA LYS A 27 3.20 19.52 -6.81
C LYS A 27 2.73 18.21 -7.43
N LYS A 28 3.67 17.48 -8.04
CA LYS A 28 3.42 16.13 -8.51
C LYS A 28 3.05 15.32 -7.28
N GLU A 29 1.76 15.01 -7.12
CA GLU A 29 1.32 14.12 -6.05
C GLU A 29 1.98 12.76 -6.29
N GLU A 30 2.90 12.39 -5.40
CA GLU A 30 3.54 11.08 -5.47
C GLU A 30 2.52 10.01 -5.11
N VAL A 31 2.48 8.93 -5.88
CA VAL A 31 1.64 7.78 -5.58
C VAL A 31 2.03 7.24 -4.20
N PRO A 32 1.09 7.09 -3.25
CA PRO A 32 1.37 6.50 -1.95
C PRO A 32 2.01 5.12 -2.10
N LYS A 33 3.06 4.83 -1.35
CA LYS A 33 3.76 3.53 -1.40
C LYS A 33 2.82 2.35 -1.15
N ASN A 34 1.77 2.55 -0.36
CA ASN A 34 0.75 1.55 -0.02
C ASN A 34 -0.52 1.65 -0.87
N TRP A 35 -0.48 2.27 -2.06
CA TRP A 35 -1.66 2.48 -2.93
C TRP A 35 -2.48 1.20 -3.14
N HIS A 36 -1.80 0.04 -3.24
CA HIS A 36 -2.42 -1.27 -3.47
C HIS A 36 -3.34 -1.70 -2.32
N GLN A 37 -3.22 -1.10 -1.14
CA GLN A 37 -4.06 -1.38 0.03
C GLN A 37 -5.28 -0.46 0.13
N LEU A 38 -5.28 0.65 -0.62
CA LEU A 38 -6.28 1.71 -0.51
C LEU A 38 -7.62 1.32 -1.14
N ASP A 39 -8.65 2.12 -0.85
CA ASP A 39 -9.98 1.97 -1.39
C ASP A 39 -10.24 2.99 -2.50
N ASN A 40 -10.80 2.52 -3.62
CA ASN A 40 -11.05 3.37 -4.78
C ASN A 40 -12.08 4.48 -4.49
N ALA A 41 -13.18 4.17 -3.82
CA ALA A 41 -14.23 5.16 -3.58
C ALA A 41 -13.79 6.27 -2.61
N GLU A 42 -12.87 5.97 -1.70
CA GLU A 42 -12.37 6.94 -0.70
C GLU A 42 -11.15 7.72 -1.18
N THR A 43 -10.28 7.10 -1.98
CA THR A 43 -8.95 7.66 -2.29
C THR A 43 -8.68 7.83 -3.78
N GLY A 44 -9.53 7.28 -4.65
CA GLY A 44 -9.33 7.24 -6.11
C GLY A 44 -8.29 6.21 -6.59
N TYR A 45 -7.64 5.48 -5.69
CA TYR A 45 -6.69 4.42 -6.05
C TYR A 45 -7.37 3.05 -6.13
N TYR A 46 -7.12 2.31 -7.21
CA TYR A 46 -7.63 0.95 -7.43
C TYR A 46 -6.89 -0.11 -6.60
N GLY A 47 -6.89 0.03 -5.27
CA GLY A 47 -6.37 -0.97 -4.34
C GLY A 47 -7.41 -2.02 -3.92
N ILE A 48 -7.01 -2.91 -3.01
CA ILE A 48 -7.83 -4.04 -2.53
C ILE A 48 -8.77 -3.68 -1.35
N SER A 49 -8.85 -2.41 -0.97
CA SER A 49 -9.67 -1.95 0.18
C SER A 49 -9.34 -2.67 1.50
N LEU A 50 -8.05 -2.84 1.81
CA LEU A 50 -7.55 -3.67 2.91
C LEU A 50 -8.17 -3.31 4.27
N ASN A 51 -8.28 -2.00 4.57
CA ASN A 51 -8.86 -1.53 5.83
C ASN A 51 -10.34 -1.93 5.99
N LYS A 52 -11.12 -1.89 4.90
CA LYS A 52 -12.53 -2.33 4.92
C LYS A 52 -12.62 -3.84 5.15
N ALA A 53 -11.73 -4.63 4.55
CA ALA A 53 -11.66 -6.07 4.80
C ALA A 53 -11.38 -6.38 6.28
N TYR A 54 -10.46 -5.66 6.92
CA TYR A 54 -10.21 -5.79 8.36
C TYR A 54 -11.44 -5.44 9.22
N GLN A 55 -12.17 -4.36 8.87
CA GLN A 55 -13.42 -4.04 9.58
C GLN A 55 -14.49 -5.12 9.40
N LEU A 56 -14.61 -5.70 8.20
CA LEU A 56 -15.58 -6.76 7.90
C LEU A 56 -15.35 -8.04 8.72
N VAL A 57 -14.09 -8.34 9.06
CA VAL A 57 -13.74 -9.54 9.84
C VAL A 57 -13.55 -9.27 11.34
N LYS A 58 -13.67 -8.01 11.77
CA LYS A 58 -13.50 -7.61 13.16
C LYS A 58 -14.47 -8.39 14.07
N GLY A 59 -13.92 -8.97 15.14
CA GLY A 59 -14.68 -9.77 16.11
C GLY A 59 -15.03 -11.19 15.65
N LYS A 60 -14.68 -11.59 14.42
CA LYS A 60 -14.84 -12.99 13.97
C LYS A 60 -13.71 -13.85 14.53
N LYS A 61 -14.02 -15.11 14.87
CA LYS A 61 -13.03 -16.08 15.30
C LYS A 61 -12.12 -16.45 14.12
N SER A 62 -10.81 -16.26 14.28
CA SER A 62 -9.81 -16.65 13.29
C SER A 62 -9.58 -18.16 13.28
N LYS A 63 -9.11 -18.68 12.15
CA LYS A 63 -8.53 -20.01 12.00
C LYS A 63 -7.17 -19.85 11.35
N THR A 64 -6.14 -20.50 11.89
CA THR A 64 -4.83 -20.52 11.26
C THR A 64 -4.90 -21.32 9.97
N VAL A 65 -4.41 -20.72 8.89
CA VAL A 65 -4.31 -21.34 7.56
C VAL A 65 -2.83 -21.41 7.22
N VAL A 66 -2.35 -22.60 6.83
CA VAL A 66 -0.99 -22.78 6.32
C VAL A 66 -1.02 -22.49 4.82
N VAL A 67 -0.15 -21.59 4.37
CA VAL A 67 -0.03 -21.17 2.97
C VAL A 67 1.37 -21.55 2.48
N ALA A 68 1.46 -22.32 1.40
CA ALA A 68 2.72 -22.64 0.75
C ALA A 68 3.15 -21.51 -0.20
N VAL A 69 4.39 -21.06 -0.07
CA VAL A 69 5.02 -20.09 -0.98
C VAL A 69 6.08 -20.83 -1.78
N ILE A 70 5.95 -20.85 -3.11
CA ILE A 70 6.89 -21.48 -4.02
C ILE A 70 7.64 -20.35 -4.73
N ASP A 71 8.81 -20.02 -4.22
CA ASP A 71 9.65 -18.90 -4.68
C ASP A 71 11.14 -19.26 -4.41
N SER A 72 12.01 -18.27 -4.42
CA SER A 72 13.43 -18.29 -4.04
C SER A 72 13.71 -18.58 -2.56
N GLY A 73 12.66 -18.79 -1.74
CA GLY A 73 12.75 -19.01 -0.30
C GLY A 73 12.13 -17.88 0.52
N ILE A 74 12.43 -17.87 1.81
CA ILE A 74 11.97 -16.86 2.76
C ILE A 74 13.08 -16.53 3.75
N ASP A 75 13.18 -15.26 4.15
CA ASP A 75 14.08 -14.87 5.24
C ASP A 75 13.48 -15.31 6.58
N THR A 76 14.02 -16.40 7.12
CA THR A 76 13.56 -16.98 8.39
C THR A 76 14.00 -16.16 9.61
N ALA A 77 14.92 -15.19 9.43
CA ALA A 77 15.40 -14.31 10.48
C ALA A 77 14.65 -12.97 10.55
N HIS A 78 13.84 -12.64 9.54
CA HIS A 78 13.10 -11.38 9.48
C HIS A 78 12.13 -11.23 10.66
N GLU A 79 12.20 -10.09 11.36
CA GLU A 79 11.48 -9.85 12.61
C GLU A 79 9.94 -9.96 12.46
N ASP A 80 9.38 -9.42 11.37
CA ASP A 80 7.94 -9.49 11.10
C ASP A 80 7.44 -10.85 10.60
N LEU A 81 8.34 -11.71 10.06
CA LEU A 81 7.95 -13.00 9.49
C LEU A 81 8.08 -14.13 10.50
N LYS A 82 9.13 -14.09 11.33
CA LYS A 82 9.44 -15.12 12.33
C LYS A 82 8.24 -15.59 13.17
N PRO A 83 7.31 -14.72 13.63
CA PRO A 83 6.15 -15.16 14.41
C PRO A 83 5.08 -15.93 13.62
N VAL A 84 5.08 -15.82 12.29
CA VAL A 84 4.04 -16.39 11.41
C VAL A 84 4.55 -17.51 10.50
N LEU A 85 5.85 -17.82 10.53
CA LEU A 85 6.42 -18.95 9.79
C LEU A 85 5.79 -20.26 10.24
N TRP A 86 5.42 -21.08 9.25
CA TRP A 86 5.06 -22.46 9.53
C TRP A 86 6.32 -23.22 9.95
N ARG A 87 6.20 -24.04 11.00
CA ARG A 87 7.25 -24.93 11.46
C ARG A 87 6.80 -26.38 11.30
N ASN A 88 7.59 -27.22 10.65
CA ASN A 88 7.31 -28.64 10.52
C ASN A 88 7.27 -29.26 11.93
N PRO A 89 6.09 -29.73 12.43
CA PRO A 89 6.00 -30.29 13.77
C PRO A 89 6.62 -31.68 13.87
N LYS A 90 6.98 -32.31 12.74
CA LYS A 90 7.54 -33.65 12.70
C LYS A 90 9.06 -33.69 12.64
N GLU A 91 9.71 -32.53 12.45
CA GLU A 91 11.16 -32.40 12.39
C GLU A 91 11.78 -32.02 13.73
N ILE A 92 12.92 -32.63 14.04
CA ILE A 92 13.82 -32.23 15.12
C ILE A 92 14.96 -31.43 14.50
N PRO A 93 15.02 -30.10 14.72
CA PRO A 93 16.01 -29.25 14.09
C PRO A 93 17.45 -29.69 14.37
N ASP A 94 18.29 -29.55 13.35
CA ASP A 94 19.74 -29.68 13.40
C ASP A 94 20.21 -31.09 13.83
N ASN A 95 19.42 -32.14 13.55
CA ASN A 95 19.78 -33.52 13.88
C ASN A 95 20.39 -34.29 12.68
N GLY A 96 20.34 -33.71 11.48
CA GLY A 96 20.90 -34.28 10.25
C GLY A 96 20.10 -35.47 9.70
N LYS A 97 18.83 -35.61 10.06
CA LYS A 97 17.94 -36.69 9.64
C LYS A 97 16.67 -36.14 9.03
N ASP A 98 16.07 -36.95 8.17
CA ASP A 98 14.68 -36.79 7.73
C ASP A 98 13.81 -37.56 8.74
N ASP A 99 13.26 -36.83 9.73
CA ASP A 99 12.52 -37.43 10.84
C ASP A 99 11.12 -37.89 10.41
N ASP A 100 10.51 -37.19 9.46
CA ASP A 100 9.15 -37.45 8.99
C ASP A 100 9.08 -38.34 7.73
N LYS A 101 10.23 -38.63 7.13
CA LYS A 101 10.44 -39.48 5.94
C LYS A 101 9.79 -38.93 4.68
N ASN A 102 9.76 -37.60 4.54
CA ASN A 102 9.20 -36.92 3.37
C ASN A 102 10.20 -36.74 2.22
N GLY A 103 11.48 -37.07 2.42
CA GLY A 103 12.55 -36.95 1.44
C GLY A 103 13.45 -35.72 1.59
N TYR A 104 13.19 -34.86 2.58
CA TYR A 104 13.98 -33.67 2.88
C TYR A 104 14.53 -33.75 4.30
N THR A 105 15.84 -33.52 4.45
CA THR A 105 16.51 -33.51 5.76
C THR A 105 16.37 -32.15 6.42
N ASP A 106 16.00 -32.11 7.70
CA ASP A 106 15.90 -30.90 8.53
C ASP A 106 15.02 -29.77 7.91
N ASP A 107 13.89 -30.10 7.27
CA ASP A 107 12.99 -29.14 6.60
C ASP A 107 12.07 -28.37 7.58
N VAL A 108 12.67 -27.77 8.61
CA VAL A 108 12.00 -27.16 9.77
C VAL A 108 11.03 -26.04 9.39
N TYR A 109 11.33 -25.23 8.37
CA TYR A 109 10.49 -24.11 7.90
C TYR A 109 10.05 -24.28 6.44
N GLY A 110 10.19 -25.48 5.89
CA GLY A 110 10.17 -25.76 4.45
C GLY A 110 11.52 -26.26 3.96
N TRP A 111 11.62 -26.51 2.66
CA TRP A 111 12.79 -27.14 2.03
C TRP A 111 13.28 -26.33 0.82
N ASN A 112 14.50 -26.66 0.38
CA ASN A 112 15.11 -26.17 -0.85
C ASN A 112 15.35 -27.34 -1.80
N PHE A 113 15.08 -27.15 -3.10
CA PHE A 113 15.13 -28.20 -4.13
C PHE A 113 16.50 -28.36 -4.78
#